data_AF-A0A841PGY9-F1
#
_entry.id   AF-A0A841PGY9-F1
#
_cell.length_a   1.000
_cell.length_b   1.000
_cell.length_c   1.000
_cell.angle_alpha   90.00
_cell.angle_beta   90.00
_cell.angle_gamma   90.00
#
_symmetry.space_group_name_H-M   'P 1'
#
loop_
_entity.id
_entity.type
_entity.pdbx_description
1 polymer ?
#
loop_
_entity_poly.entity_id
_entity_poly.type
_entity_poly.pdbx_seq_one_letter_code
_entity_poly.pdbx_strand_id
1 'polypeptide(L)'
;MTFAAVLQHLQVLEACGLIRSEKIGRVRTCRIEPGGLAPLADWIAERRIPAERQLDRLGQILADTDQSPPKVQDQEKDEQT
;
A
#
# COMPACT_ATOMS: atom_id res chain seq x y z
N MET A 1 -22.37 14.28 -15.80
CA MET A 1 -22.37 14.80 -14.41
C MET A 1 -23.27 16.02 -14.35
N THR A 2 -24.19 16.10 -13.39
CA THR A 2 -25.08 17.27 -13.18
C THR A 2 -24.56 18.14 -12.03
N PHE A 3 -24.98 19.40 -11.94
CA PHE A 3 -24.61 20.27 -10.80
C PHE A 3 -25.04 19.69 -9.46
N ALA A 4 -26.23 19.07 -9.41
CA ALA A 4 -26.70 18.37 -8.22
C ALA A 4 -25.77 17.23 -7.80
N ALA A 5 -25.26 16.44 -8.76
CA ALA A 5 -24.29 15.37 -8.48
C ALA A 5 -22.97 15.93 -7.94
N VAL A 6 -22.47 17.04 -8.51
CA VAL A 6 -21.26 17.71 -8.00
C VAL A 6 -21.48 18.16 -6.55
N LEU A 7 -22.63 18.76 -6.24
CA LEU A 7 -22.95 19.17 -4.87
C LEU A 7 -22.98 17.99 -3.90
N GLN A 8 -23.54 16.86 -4.32
CA GLN A 8 -23.58 15.64 -3.52
C GLN A 8 -22.17 15.11 -3.23
N HIS A 9 -21.27 15.11 -4.22
CA HIS A 9 -19.87 14.73 -4.01
C HIS A 9 -19.17 15.69 -3.02
N LEU A 10 -19.38 17.00 -3.16
CA LEU A 10 -18.81 17.98 -2.24
C LEU A 10 -19.31 17.79 -0.80
N GLN A 11 -20.59 17.46 -0.61
CA GLN A 11 -21.16 17.15 0.70
C GLN A 11 -20.50 15.91 1.34
N VAL A 12 -20.29 14.85 0.56
CA VAL A 12 -19.60 13.64 1.05
C VAL A 12 -18.16 13.96 1.42
N LEU A 13 -17.44 14.70 0.57
CA LEU A 13 -16.05 15.08 0.85
C LEU A 13 -15.93 15.97 2.09
N GLU A 14 -16.87 16.89 2.31
CA GLU A 14 -16.91 17.75 3.49
C GLU A 14 -17.26 16.94 4.75
N ALA A 15 -18.22 16.01 4.67
CA ALA A 15 -18.58 15.11 5.77
C ALA A 15 -17.42 14.19 6.18
N CYS A 16 -16.58 13.78 5.22
CA CYS A 16 -15.37 13.01 5.50
C CYS A 16 -14.20 13.87 6.02
N GLY A 17 -14.37 15.20 6.14
CA GLY A 17 -13.31 16.11 6.57
C GLY A 17 -12.17 16.28 5.54
N LEU A 18 -12.40 15.90 4.28
CA LEU A 18 -11.40 16.00 3.21
C LEU A 18 -11.32 17.41 2.63
N ILE A 19 -12.43 18.15 2.70
CA ILE A 19 -12.52 19.53 2.22
C ILE A 19 -13.26 20.39 3.24
N ARG A 20 -13.03 21.69 3.14
CA ARG A 20 -13.87 22.73 3.74
C ARG A 20 -14.48 23.57 2.64
N SER A 21 -15.76 23.87 2.76
CA SER A 21 -16.45 24.72 1.80
C SER A 21 -17.03 25.99 2.45
N GLU A 22 -17.06 27.07 1.68
CA GLU A 22 -17.62 28.35 2.09
C GLU A 22 -18.47 28.89 0.95
N LYS A 23 -19.71 29.31 1.24
CA LYS A 23 -20.62 29.86 0.23
C LYS A 23 -20.79 31.36 0.43
N ILE A 24 -20.39 32.14 -0.57
CA ILE A 24 -20.55 33.60 -0.62
C ILE A 24 -21.44 33.94 -1.82
N GLY A 25 -22.67 34.37 -1.53
CA GLY A 25 -23.68 34.64 -2.55
C GLY A 25 -23.99 33.39 -3.40
N ARG A 26 -23.68 33.45 -4.70
CA ARG A 26 -23.86 32.32 -5.63
C ARG A 26 -22.62 31.43 -5.78
N VAL A 27 -21.48 31.82 -5.21
CA VAL A 27 -20.21 31.11 -5.36
C VAL A 27 -19.96 30.26 -4.12
N ARG A 28 -19.60 28.99 -4.32
CA ARG A 28 -19.07 28.13 -3.26
C ARG A 28 -17.59 27.87 -3.53
N THR A 29 -16.74 28.31 -2.62
CA THR A 29 -15.31 28.04 -2.65
C THR A 29 -15.03 26.79 -1.82
N CYS A 30 -14.34 25.82 -2.39
CA CYS A 30 -13.95 24.59 -1.70
C CYS A 30 -12.42 24.54 -1.61
N ARG A 31 -11.89 24.12 -0.45
CA ARG A 31 -10.45 23.95 -0.23
C ARG A 31 -10.21 22.56 0.35
N ILE A 32 -9.11 21.93 -0.05
CA ILE A 32 -8.65 20.68 0.57
C ILE A 32 -8.20 20.97 2.00
N GLU A 33 -8.60 20.11 2.93
CA GLU A 33 -8.11 20.15 4.31
C GLU A 33 -6.82 19.32 4.41
N PRO A 34 -5.65 19.93 4.73
CA PRO A 34 -4.36 19.24 4.73
C PRO A 34 -4.31 17.98 5.61
N GLY A 35 -5.07 17.97 6.71
CA GLY A 35 -5.16 16.84 7.63
C GLY A 35 -6.21 15.78 7.28
N GLY A 36 -7.06 16.01 6.28
CA GLY A 36 -8.20 15.14 5.99
C GLY A 36 -7.80 13.71 5.63
N LEU A 37 -6.62 13.52 5.04
CA LEU A 37 -6.08 12.21 4.66
C LEU A 37 -5.14 11.58 5.69
N ALA A 38 -4.82 12.27 6.79
CA ALA A 38 -3.89 11.74 7.80
C ALA A 38 -4.34 10.37 8.37
N PRO A 39 -5.63 10.17 8.74
CA PRO A 39 -6.09 8.88 9.24
C PRO A 39 -5.94 7.74 8.23
N LEU A 40 -6.11 8.04 6.93
CA LEU A 40 -5.90 7.07 5.86
C LEU A 40 -4.41 6.74 5.72
N ALA A 41 -3.54 7.75 5.76
CA ALA A 41 -2.10 7.56 5.69
C ALA A 41 -1.60 6.66 6.83
N ASP A 42 -2.06 6.91 8.06
CA ASP A 42 -1.71 6.10 9.24
C ASP A 42 -2.19 4.65 9.08
N TRP A 43 -3.43 4.46 8.60
CA TRP A 43 -4.00 3.13 8.34
C TRP A 43 -3.23 2.34 7.28
N ILE A 44 -2.75 3.02 6.22
CA ILE A 44 -1.90 2.43 5.18
C ILE A 44 -0.55 2.03 5.76
N ALA A 45 0.08 2.92 6.55
CA ALA A 45 1.38 2.68 7.15
C ALA A 45 1.35 1.44 8.07
N GLU A 46 0.32 1.32 8.91
CA GLU A 46 0.12 0.16 9.80
C GLU A 46 0.03 -1.16 9.02
N ARG A 47 -0.54 -1.15 7.81
CA ARG A 47 -0.69 -2.35 6.97
C ARG A 47 0.52 -2.68 6.13
N ARG A 48 1.33 -1.68 5.77
CA ARG A 48 2.54 -1.89 4.97
C ARG A 48 3.61 -2.64 5.75
N ILE A 49 3.83 -2.28 7.01
CA ILE A 49 4.92 -2.83 7.83
C ILE A 49 4.88 -4.38 7.91
N PRO A 50 3.75 -5.04 8.20
CA PRO A 50 3.69 -6.50 8.20
C PRO A 50 3.92 -7.13 6.82
N ALA A 51 3.41 -6.51 5.76
CA ALA A 51 3.55 -7.01 4.39
C ALA A 51 5.01 -6.93 3.91
N GLU A 52 5.67 -5.79 4.16
CA GLU A 52 7.09 -5.59 3.86
C GLU A 52 7.96 -6.63 4.58
N ARG A 53 7.73 -6.84 5.89
CA ARG A 53 8.47 -7.87 6.66
C ARG A 53 8.27 -9.29 6.14
N GLN A 54 7.09 -9.63 5.65
CA GLN A 54 6.83 -10.96 5.06
C GLN A 54 7.55 -11.13 3.74
N LEU A 55 7.56 -10.09 2.90
CA LEU A 55 8.30 -10.08 1.64
C LEU A 55 9.82 -10.15 1.87
N ASP A 56 10.34 -9.43 2.86
CA ASP A 56 11.76 -9.48 3.23
C ASP A 56 12.19 -10.90 3.64
N ARG A 57 11.38 -11.60 4.43
CA ARG A 57 11.64 -13.00 4.80
C ARG A 57 11.63 -13.93 3.59
N LEU A 58 10.68 -13.74 2.67
CA LEU A 58 10.65 -14.52 1.43
C LEU A 58 11.91 -14.25 0.58
N GLY A 59 12.35 -13.00 0.50
CA GLY A 59 13.60 -12.63 -0.15
C GLY A 59 14.82 -13.36 0.42
N GLN A 60 14.91 -13.47 1.75
CA GLN A 60 15.98 -14.22 2.42
C GLN A 60 15.96 -15.71 2.05
N ILE A 61 14.79 -16.36 2.10
CA ILE A 61 14.65 -17.79 1.74
C ILE A 61 15.06 -18.05 0.29
N LEU A 62 14.66 -17.16 -0.62
CA LEU A 62 15.01 -17.29 -2.04
C LEU A 62 16.51 -17.08 -2.26
N ALA A 63 17.12 -16.10 -1.61
CA ALA A 63 18.56 -15.87 -1.69
C ALA A 63 19.37 -17.06 -1.14
N ASP A 64 18.94 -17.65 -0.02
CA ASP A 64 19.59 -18.84 0.56
C ASP A 64 19.47 -20.06 -0.36
N THR A 65 18.38 -20.17 -1.12
CA THR A 65 18.19 -21.25 -2.11
C THR A 65 19.10 -21.07 -3.32
N ASP A 66 19.31 -19.84 -3.78
CA ASP A 66 20.15 -19.50 -4.94
C ASP A 66 21.66 -19.64 -4.65
N GLN A 67 22.06 -19.57 -3.36
CA GLN A 67 23.44 -19.73 -2.91
C GLN A 67 23.83 -21.18 -2.58
N SER A 68 22.93 -22.16 -2.75
CA SER A 68 23.30 -23.57 -2.61
C SER A 68 24.15 -24.00 -3.82
N PRO A 69 25.42 -24.40 -3.65
CA PRO A 69 26.20 -24.93 -4.76
C PRO A 69 25.54 -26.24 -5.26
N PRO A 70 25.77 -26.63 -6.53
CA PRO A 70 25.22 -27.88 -7.04
C PRO A 70 25.75 -29.01 -6.18
N LYS A 71 24.85 -29.82 -5.61
CA LYS A 71 25.22 -31.11 -5.04
C LYS A 71 25.71 -31.99 -6.18
N VAL A 72 27.00 -31.90 -6.49
CA VAL A 72 27.72 -32.91 -7.25
C VAL A 72 27.76 -34.16 -6.36
N GLN A 73 26.81 -35.06 -6.61
CA GLN A 73 26.91 -36.44 -6.12
C GLN A 73 27.85 -37.18 -7.06
N ASP A 74 29.15 -36.95 -6.88
CA ASP A 74 30.17 -37.91 -7.31
C ASP A 74 30.17 -39.03 -6.27
N GLN A 75 29.43 -40.10 -6.56
CA GLN A 75 29.68 -41.41 -5.98
C GLN A 75 30.03 -42.36 -7.13
N GLU A 76 31.27 -42.26 -7.59
CA GLU A 76 31.91 -43.32 -8.36
C GLU A 76 33.26 -43.64 -7.72
N LYS A 77 33.31 -44.81 -7.06
CA LYS A 77 34.45 -45.70 -6.76
C LYS A 77 33.99 -46.60 -5.61
N ASP A 78 34.20 -47.89 -5.57
CA ASP A 78 34.71 -48.92 -6.47
C ASP A 78 34.54 -50.23 -5.66
N GLU A 79 34.44 -51.37 -6.35
CA GLU A 79 34.85 -52.70 -5.89
C GLU A 79 34.24 -53.29 -4.59
N GLN A 80 33.44 -54.37 -4.73
CA GLN A 80 33.93 -55.74 -4.52
C GLN A 80 32.76 -56.74 -4.45
N THR A 81 32.55 -57.55 -5.49
CA THR A 81 32.48 -59.04 -5.47
C THR A 81 32.42 -59.53 -6.91
#